data_AF-M6D2Z3-F1
#
_entry.id   AF-M6D2Z3-F1
#
_cell.length_a   1.000
_cell.length_b   1.000
_cell.length_c   1.000
_cell.angle_alpha   90.00
_cell.angle_beta   90.00
_cell.angle_gamma   90.00
#
_symmetry.space_group_name_H-M   'P 1'
#
loop_
_entity.id
_entity.type
_entity.pdbx_description
1 polymer ?
#
loop_
_entity_poly.entity_id
_entity_poly.type
_entity_poly.pdbx_seq_one_letter_code
_entity_poly.pdbx_strand_id
1 'polypeptide(L)'
;MERKLWTYQEARKILPVIREITEEYYSHVSELTVQLREKIFPENEMEQKEEEVRNSIFKWSSKIQEYGIEVKGLWLIDFDNGNGYYCWHFGEDDLLYEHGYEEGFAGRKLIDKEKEDGEHQ
;
A
#
# COMPACT_ATOMS: atom_id res chain seq x y z
N MET A 1 3.17 -5.98 16.66
CA MET A 1 2.71 -4.57 16.71
C MET A 1 1.26 -4.58 17.16
N GLU A 2 0.84 -3.61 17.96
CA GLU A 2 -0.57 -3.46 18.30
C GLU A 2 -1.36 -3.01 17.07
N ARG A 3 -2.57 -3.57 16.94
CA ARG A 3 -3.48 -3.29 15.85
C ARG A 3 -4.03 -1.87 16.01
N LYS A 4 -3.66 -0.96 15.11
CA LYS A 4 -4.16 0.41 15.10
C LYS A 4 -5.51 0.45 14.38
N LEU A 5 -6.52 0.98 15.06
CA LEU A 5 -7.80 1.32 14.42
C LEU A 5 -7.70 2.74 13.85
N TRP A 6 -8.22 2.91 12.65
CA TRP A 6 -8.17 4.16 11.89
C TRP A 6 -9.58 4.68 11.66
N THR A 7 -9.81 5.94 12.03
CA THR A 7 -10.92 6.70 11.47
C THR A 7 -10.66 6.98 9.99
N TYR A 8 -11.72 7.24 9.21
CA TYR A 8 -11.56 7.63 7.81
C TYR A 8 -10.69 8.90 7.67
N GLN A 9 -10.90 9.88 8.54
CA GLN A 9 -10.16 11.15 8.52
C GLN A 9 -8.67 10.95 8.84
N GLU A 10 -8.32 10.10 9.81
CA GLU A 10 -6.91 9.79 10.10
C GLU A 10 -6.24 9.06 8.94
N ALA A 11 -6.91 8.08 8.35
CA ALA A 11 -6.39 7.33 7.20
C ALA A 11 -6.16 8.26 6.00
N ARG A 12 -7.13 9.13 5.69
CA ARG A 12 -7.00 10.13 4.61
C ARG A 12 -5.92 11.17 4.91
N LYS A 13 -5.74 11.58 6.17
CA LYS A 13 -4.72 12.54 6.58
C LYS A 13 -3.30 11.99 6.44
N ILE A 14 -3.09 10.70 6.72
CA ILE A 14 -1.76 10.09 6.54
C ILE A 14 -1.50 9.65 5.11
N LEU A 15 -2.54 9.45 4.30
CA LEU A 15 -2.42 8.93 2.93
C LEU A 15 -1.36 9.65 2.07
N PRO A 16 -1.21 10.99 2.09
CA PRO A 16 -0.15 11.66 1.33
C PRO A 16 1.26 11.17 1.67
N VAL A 17 1.54 10.90 2.95
CA VAL A 17 2.83 10.37 3.41
C VAL A 17 3.02 8.93 2.92
N ILE A 18 1.97 8.11 3.01
CA ILE A 18 1.99 6.73 2.54
C ILE A 18 2.17 6.65 1.02
N ARG A 19 1.55 7.58 0.28
CA ARG A 19 1.73 7.71 -1.17
C ARG A 19 3.15 8.07 -1.52
N GLU A 20 3.75 9.07 -0.87
CA GLU A 20 5.14 9.48 -1.12
C GLU A 20 6.12 8.33 -0.89
N ILE A 21 5.97 7.61 0.24
CA ILE A 21 6.76 6.41 0.51
C ILE A 21 6.55 5.37 -0.58
N THR A 22 5.31 5.09 -0.96
CA THR A 22 5.00 4.06 -1.97
C THR A 22 5.55 4.44 -3.34
N GLU A 23 5.47 5.71 -3.73
CA GLU A 23 5.98 6.23 -5.00
C GLU A 23 7.51 6.13 -5.10
N GLU A 24 8.24 6.40 -4.01
CA GLU A 24 9.69 6.24 -3.92
C GLU A 24 10.10 4.80 -4.25
N TYR A 25 9.52 3.82 -3.55
CA TYR A 25 9.84 2.41 -3.75
C TYR A 25 9.31 1.86 -5.09
N TYR A 26 8.12 2.30 -5.52
CA TYR A 26 7.55 1.91 -6.81
C TYR A 26 8.45 2.35 -7.96
N SER A 27 8.90 3.61 -7.93
CA SER A 27 9.78 4.17 -8.96
C SER A 27 11.09 3.39 -9.07
N HIS A 28 11.72 3.10 -7.94
CA HIS A 28 12.96 2.33 -7.89
C HIS A 28 12.78 0.89 -8.37
N VAL A 29 11.75 0.19 -7.91
CA VAL A 29 11.45 -1.19 -8.35
C VAL A 29 11.09 -1.25 -9.83
N SER A 30 10.34 -0.26 -10.32
CA SER A 30 9.96 -0.14 -11.73
C SER A 30 11.20 0.00 -12.61
N GLU A 31 12.15 0.87 -12.24
CA GLU A 31 13.40 1.04 -12.97
C GLU A 31 14.20 -0.26 -13.04
N LEU A 32 14.40 -0.94 -11.90
CA LEU A 32 15.12 -2.22 -11.85
C LEU A 32 14.45 -3.30 -12.70
N THR A 33 13.12 -3.36 -12.66
CA THR A 33 12.33 -4.32 -13.43
C THR A 33 12.42 -4.06 -14.93
N VAL A 34 12.43 -2.79 -15.36
CA VAL A 34 12.66 -2.41 -16.76
C VAL A 34 14.07 -2.84 -17.19
N GLN A 35 15.10 -2.56 -16.38
CA GLN A 35 16.47 -2.97 -16.68
C GLN A 35 16.58 -4.48 -16.86
N LEU A 36 16.03 -5.27 -15.92
CA LEU A 36 16.03 -6.74 -15.96
C LEU A 36 15.31 -7.31 -17.20
N ARG A 37 14.30 -6.60 -17.72
CA ARG A 37 13.56 -7.02 -18.92
C ARG A 37 14.28 -6.68 -20.22
N GLU A 38 14.89 -5.50 -20.28
CA GLU A 38 15.42 -4.92 -21.52
C GLU A 38 16.89 -5.26 -21.78
N LYS A 39 17.64 -5.63 -20.74
CA LYS A 39 19.08 -5.86 -20.82
C LYS A 39 19.42 -7.31 -20.50
N ILE A 40 20.43 -7.83 -21.18
CA ILE A 40 21.06 -9.11 -20.84
C ILE A 40 22.23 -8.81 -19.91
N PHE A 41 22.14 -9.28 -18.68
CA PHE A 41 23.21 -9.18 -17.69
C PHE A 41 23.93 -10.52 -17.51
N PRO A 42 25.19 -10.51 -17.06
CA PRO A 42 25.78 -11.67 -16.41
C PRO A 42 24.89 -12.21 -15.29
N GLU A 43 24.89 -13.53 -15.07
CA GLU A 43 24.02 -14.20 -14.09
C GLU A 43 24.13 -13.59 -12.68
N ASN A 44 25.36 -13.31 -12.22
CA ASN A 44 25.62 -12.70 -10.93
C ASN A 44 25.03 -11.27 -10.80
N GLU A 45 25.00 -10.48 -11.87
CA GLU A 45 24.42 -9.14 -11.87
C GLU A 45 22.88 -9.20 -11.94
N MET A 46 22.34 -10.18 -12.66
CA MET A 46 20.90 -10.45 -12.71
C MET A 46 20.38 -10.81 -11.32
N GLU A 47 21.04 -11.77 -10.65
CA GLU A 47 20.69 -12.20 -9.28
C GLU A 47 20.71 -11.03 -8.29
N GLN A 48 21.75 -10.18 -8.34
CA GLN A 48 21.87 -8.99 -7.49
C GLN A 48 20.70 -8.01 -7.68
N LYS A 49 20.30 -7.75 -8.92
CA LYS A 49 19.17 -6.84 -9.23
C LYS A 49 17.83 -7.42 -8.81
N GLU A 50 17.62 -8.73 -8.99
CA GLU A 50 16.41 -9.38 -8.49
C GLU A 50 16.34 -9.36 -6.96
N GLU A 51 17.47 -9.52 -6.28
CA GLU A 51 17.56 -9.38 -4.84
C GLU A 51 17.27 -7.94 -4.39
N GLU A 52 17.76 -6.94 -5.12
CA GLU A 52 17.46 -5.53 -4.86
C GLU A 52 15.96 -5.21 -5.00
N VAL A 53 15.29 -5.78 -6.00
CA VAL A 53 13.82 -5.69 -6.14
C VAL A 53 13.11 -6.29 -4.94
N ARG A 54 13.46 -7.53 -4.54
CA ARG A 54 12.86 -8.21 -3.39
C ARG A 54 13.08 -7.43 -2.10
N ASN A 55 14.29 -6.94 -1.88
CA ASN A 55 14.66 -6.16 -0.70
C ASN A 55 13.92 -4.82 -0.65
N SER A 56 13.72 -4.17 -1.79
CA SER A 56 12.97 -2.90 -1.88
C SER A 56 11.49 -3.09 -1.53
N ILE A 57 10.86 -4.14 -2.05
CA ILE A 57 9.47 -4.48 -1.71
C ILE A 57 9.35 -4.81 -0.20
N PHE A 58 10.31 -5.57 0.34
CA PHE A 58 10.30 -5.90 1.78
C PHE A 58 10.47 -4.66 2.67
N LYS A 59 11.39 -3.76 2.31
CA LYS A 59 11.61 -2.49 3.03
C LYS A 59 10.38 -1.59 2.97
N TRP A 60 9.74 -1.48 1.81
CA TRP A 60 8.47 -0.78 1.67
C TRP A 60 7.42 -1.37 2.62
N SER A 61 7.17 -2.69 2.54
CA SER A 61 6.17 -3.36 3.38
C SER A 61 6.43 -3.11 4.87
N SER A 62 7.68 -3.26 5.31
CA SER A 62 8.07 -3.03 6.70
C SER A 62 7.80 -1.59 7.14
N LYS A 63 8.20 -0.61 6.31
CA LYS A 63 8.00 0.82 6.58
C LYS A 63 6.52 1.19 6.65
N ILE A 64 5.67 0.61 5.81
CA ILE A 64 4.21 0.81 5.88
C ILE A 64 3.64 0.21 7.17
N GLN A 65 4.06 -1.01 7.53
CA GLN A 65 3.58 -1.68 8.74
C GLN A 65 3.95 -0.95 10.04
N GLU A 66 5.07 -0.21 10.07
CA GLU A 66 5.45 0.64 11.20
C GLU A 66 4.41 1.74 11.52
N TYR A 67 3.58 2.14 10.56
CA TYR A 67 2.46 3.07 10.80
C TYR A 67 1.22 2.38 11.39
N GLY A 68 1.21 1.05 11.52
CA GLY A 68 0.02 0.27 11.90
C GLY A 68 -0.95 0.08 10.73
N ILE A 69 -0.45 -0.01 9.51
CA ILE A 69 -1.21 -0.22 8.27
C ILE A 69 -0.97 -1.66 7.78
N GLU A 70 -2.00 -2.31 7.27
CA GLU A 70 -1.89 -3.67 6.75
C GLU A 70 -1.47 -3.68 5.28
N VAL A 71 -0.44 -4.45 4.95
CA VAL A 71 0.00 -4.66 3.56
C VAL A 71 -0.66 -5.93 3.04
N LYS A 72 -1.48 -5.81 1.99
CA LYS A 72 -2.23 -6.94 1.41
C LYS A 72 -1.66 -7.44 0.09
N GLY A 73 -0.79 -6.67 -0.55
CA GLY A 73 -0.17 -7.00 -1.82
C GLY A 73 0.84 -5.94 -2.25
N LEU A 74 1.37 -6.08 -3.46
CA LEU A 74 2.27 -5.08 -4.03
C LEU A 74 1.54 -3.76 -4.16
N TRP A 75 2.01 -2.75 -3.41
CA TRP A 75 1.45 -1.39 -3.44
C TRP A 75 -0.03 -1.31 -3.05
N LEU A 76 -0.52 -2.32 -2.33
CA LEU A 76 -1.89 -2.46 -1.87
C LEU A 76 -1.91 -2.53 -0.34
N ILE A 77 -2.65 -1.60 0.27
CA ILE A 77 -2.73 -1.45 1.71
C ILE A 77 -4.18 -1.34 2.18
N ASP A 78 -4.39 -1.73 3.43
CA ASP A 78 -5.64 -1.63 4.14
C ASP A 78 -5.44 -0.90 5.49
N PHE A 79 -6.28 0.08 5.76
CA PHE A 79 -6.43 0.71 7.06
C PHE A 79 -7.60 0.06 7.79
N ASP A 80 -7.33 -0.63 8.89
CA ASP A 80 -8.36 -1.26 9.70
C ASP A 80 -9.22 -0.21 10.42
N ASN A 81 -10.53 -0.26 10.22
CA ASN A 81 -11.50 0.66 10.83
C ASN A 81 -12.38 0.01 11.91
N GLY A 82 -12.06 -1.23 12.31
CA GLY A 82 -12.79 -1.98 13.32
C GLY A 82 -14.01 -2.74 12.79
N ASN A 83 -14.56 -2.35 11.63
CA ASN A 83 -15.69 -2.99 10.97
C ASN A 83 -15.33 -3.58 9.58
N GLY A 84 -14.06 -3.46 9.19
CA GLY A 84 -13.53 -3.79 7.88
C GLY A 84 -12.29 -2.96 7.61
N TYR A 85 -12.06 -2.62 6.34
CA TYR A 85 -10.88 -1.87 5.91
C TYR A 85 -11.24 -0.72 4.99
N TYR A 86 -10.54 0.40 5.13
CA TYR A 86 -10.38 1.35 4.04
C TYR A 86 -9.20 0.89 3.18
N CYS A 87 -9.44 0.68 1.90
CA CYS A 87 -8.50 0.05 0.99
C CYS A 87 -7.95 1.07 0.01
N TRP A 88 -6.63 1.08 -0.16
CA TRP A 88 -5.96 1.94 -1.14
C TRP A 88 -4.92 1.15 -1.93
N HIS A 89 -4.94 1.33 -3.24
CA HIS A 89 -3.92 0.82 -4.14
C HIS A 89 -3.16 1.98 -4.80
N PHE A 90 -1.85 1.85 -4.98
CA PHE A 90 -1.05 2.83 -5.71
C PHE A 90 -1.60 3.04 -7.13
N GLY A 91 -1.84 4.30 -7.49
CA GLY A 91 -2.59 4.70 -8.69
C GLY A 91 -3.98 5.28 -8.39
N GLU A 92 -4.47 5.14 -7.15
CA GLU A 92 -5.68 5.82 -6.68
C GLU A 92 -5.35 7.18 -6.05
N ASP A 93 -6.05 8.23 -6.48
CA ASP A 93 -5.79 9.62 -6.06
C ASP A 93 -6.24 9.95 -4.63
N ASP A 94 -7.12 9.14 -4.04
CA ASP A 94 -7.66 9.33 -2.69
C ASP A 94 -8.11 7.99 -2.08
N LEU A 95 -8.48 7.99 -0.80
CA LEU A 95 -9.05 6.83 -0.11
C LEU A 95 -10.55 6.74 -0.44
N LEU A 96 -10.87 6.04 -1.53
CA LEU A 96 -12.23 6.00 -2.08
C LEU A 96 -13.00 4.72 -1.73
N TYR A 97 -12.31 3.66 -1.33
CA TYR A 97 -12.88 2.33 -1.24
C TYR A 97 -12.80 1.74 0.17
N GLU A 98 -13.82 0.99 0.56
CA GLU A 98 -13.82 0.14 1.74
C GLU A 98 -14.29 -1.27 1.40
N HIS A 99 -13.96 -2.24 2.24
CA HIS A 99 -14.50 -3.60 2.18
C HIS A 99 -14.58 -4.22 3.57
N GLY A 100 -15.44 -5.24 3.73
CA GLY A 100 -15.52 -6.06 4.93
C GLY A 100 -14.31 -6.97 5.09
N TYR A 101 -14.14 -7.55 6.29
CA TYR A 101 -12.97 -8.38 6.62
C TYR A 101 -12.75 -9.59 5.69
N GLU A 102 -13.83 -10.18 5.16
CA GLU A 102 -13.79 -11.40 4.34
C GLU A 102 -13.89 -11.14 2.82
N GLU A 103 -14.05 -9.88 2.41
CA GLU A 103 -14.33 -9.51 1.01
C GLU A 103 -13.07 -9.29 0.17
N GLY A 104 -12.02 -8.75 0.79
CA GLY A 104 -10.78 -8.36 0.12
C GLY A 104 -10.96 -7.33 -1.00
N PHE A 105 -9.92 -7.18 -1.83
CA PHE A 105 -9.89 -6.16 -2.88
C PHE A 105 -11.02 -6.27 -3.92
N ALA A 106 -11.50 -7.49 -4.20
CA ALA A 106 -12.56 -7.72 -5.20
C ALA A 106 -13.95 -7.28 -4.72
N GLY A 107 -14.18 -7.19 -3.40
CA GLY A 107 -15.45 -6.75 -2.82
C GLY A 107 -15.51 -5.27 -2.48
N ARG A 108 -14.56 -4.46 -2.95
CA ARG A 108 -14.51 -3.02 -2.66
C ARG A 108 -15.78 -2.30 -3.09
N LYS A 109 -16.28 -1.45 -2.20
CA LYS A 109 -17.35 -0.49 -2.45
C LYS A 109 -16.87 0.93 -2.18
N LEU A 110 -17.50 1.91 -2.80
CA LEU A 110 -17.21 3.32 -2.51
C LEU A 110 -17.56 3.64 -1.06
N ILE A 111 -16.72 4.45 -0.43
CA ILE A 111 -16.97 4.99 0.91
C ILE A 111 -18.16 5.96 0.82
N ASP A 112 -19.07 5.84 1.79
CA ASP A 112 -20.24 6.71 1.88
C ASP A 112 -19.83 8.14 2.26
N LYS A 113 -20.45 9.14 1.64
CA LYS A 113 -20.14 10.56 1.85
C LYS A 113 -20.39 11.00 3.29
N GLU A 114 -21.32 10.38 3.99
CA GLU A 114 -21.57 10.69 5.41
C GLU A 114 -20.37 10.33 6.31
N LYS A 115 -19.50 9.39 5.88
CA LYS A 115 -18.24 9.06 6.57
C LYS A 115 -17.12 10.07 6.27
N GLU A 116 -17.26 10.90 5.24
CA GLU A 116 -16.30 11.96 4.93
C GLU A 116 -16.33 13.08 5.99
N ASP A 117 -17.50 13.30 6.60
CA ASP A 117 -17.79 14.46 7.46
C ASP A 117 -17.74 14.18 8.98
N GLY A 118 -17.60 12.93 9.44
CA GLY A 118 -17.82 12.58 10.86
C GLY A 118 -16.84 11.60 11.49
N GLU A 119 -16.19 12.03 12.57
CA GLU A 119 -15.62 11.18 13.63
C GLU A 119 -16.67 10.17 14.13
N HIS A 120 -16.23 8.95 14.44
CA HIS A 120 -17.06 7.84 14.91
C HIS A 120 -18.12 8.26 15.95
N GLN A 121 -19.35 7.79 15.76
CA GLN A 121 -20.19 7.41 16.89
C GLN A 121 -19.68 6.11 17.50
#